data_AF-A0A7V1PVM2-F1
#
_entry.id   AF-A0A7V1PVM2-F1
#
_cell.length_a   1.000
_cell.length_b   1.000
_cell.length_c   1.000
_cell.angle_alpha   90.00
_cell.angle_beta   90.00
_cell.angle_gamma   90.00
#
_symmetry.space_group_name_H-M   'P 1'
#
loop_
_entity.id
_entity.type
_entity.pdbx_description
1 polymer ?
#
loop_
_entity_poly.entity_id
_entity_poly.type
_entity_poly.pdbx_seq_one_letter_code
_entity_poly.pdbx_strand_id
1 'polypeptide(L)'
;MTTAKKSFIDRFLSTVERVGNALPHPATLFFLFAMGVIVLSGIASLFDLEVIHPGTKEVIRPVNLMSVHGMNMILEHMVVNFTGFAPLGTVLVAMLGIGIAESSGLIGTALRLLVISAPKRLLTFVIVLSGIISNTASEVGYVLLVPLGAIIFLALGRHPIAGMAAAFAGVSGGYSANLLLGTIDPLLAGLSEEAARIIDPGYMVNAAANYYFMAASTFIIAIAGTWVTEKIVVPRLGEYKGDEKPEEIRKLTRDEKRGLIYAAIASLAFVVYLLWGTIPETGYLRDPETGSILHSPFMKGIVAFIFISAALAGIAYGIGAKTYKSDNDVMNGMGKAMET
;
A
#
# COMPACT_ATOMS: atom_id res chain seq x y z
N MET A 1 -44.81 13.63 3.42
CA MET A 1 -43.52 13.02 3.00
C MET A 1 -43.70 11.52 2.93
N THR A 2 -43.86 10.98 1.73
CA THR A 2 -44.06 9.55 1.48
C THR A 2 -42.76 8.79 1.74
N THR A 3 -42.77 7.90 2.73
CA THR A 3 -41.70 6.95 3.02
C THR A 3 -41.52 6.00 1.84
N ALA A 4 -40.59 6.33 0.94
CA ALA A 4 -40.19 5.45 -0.14
C ALA A 4 -39.74 4.09 0.45
N LYS A 5 -40.32 2.99 -0.03
CA LYS A 5 -39.90 1.64 0.36
C LYS A 5 -38.42 1.49 0.05
N LYS A 6 -37.57 1.39 1.09
CA LYS A 6 -36.12 1.17 0.96
C LYS A 6 -35.87 -0.02 0.02
N SER A 7 -35.08 0.21 -1.02
CA SER A 7 -34.67 -0.82 -1.97
C SER A 7 -34.01 -1.99 -1.24
N PHE A 8 -34.00 -3.18 -1.84
CA PHE A 8 -33.23 -4.32 -1.31
C PHE A 8 -31.75 -3.94 -1.10
N ILE A 9 -31.20 -3.13 -2.01
CA ILE A 9 -29.84 -2.60 -1.93
C ILE A 9 -29.69 -1.68 -0.72
N ASP A 10 -30.63 -0.76 -0.48
CA ASP A 10 -30.56 0.16 0.66
C ASP A 10 -30.57 -0.59 2.01
N ARG A 11 -31.35 -1.69 2.09
CA ARG A 11 -31.39 -2.54 3.29
C ARG A 11 -30.09 -3.32 3.49
N PHE A 12 -29.51 -3.84 2.41
CA PHE A 12 -28.20 -4.48 2.44
C PHE A 12 -27.12 -3.50 2.91
N LEU A 13 -27.03 -2.32 2.30
CA LEU A 13 -26.07 -1.27 2.67
C LEU A 13 -26.25 -0.81 4.12
N SER A 14 -27.49 -0.63 4.59
CA SER A 14 -27.79 -0.29 5.99
C SER A 14 -27.30 -1.37 6.97
N THR A 15 -27.29 -2.64 6.54
CA THR A 15 -26.80 -3.75 7.36
C THR A 15 -25.28 -3.77 7.39
N VAL A 16 -24.63 -3.59 6.25
CA VAL A 16 -23.17 -3.48 6.14
C VAL A 16 -22.65 -2.32 7.01
N GLU A 17 -23.29 -1.15 6.92
CA GLU A 17 -22.96 0.01 7.74
C GLU A 17 -23.09 -0.29 9.24
N ARG A 18 -24.20 -0.91 9.65
CA ARG A 18 -24.43 -1.27 11.06
C ARG A 18 -23.39 -2.26 11.58
N VAL A 19 -23.04 -3.27 10.79
CA VAL A 19 -22.03 -4.27 11.17
C VAL A 19 -20.64 -3.64 11.21
N GLY A 20 -20.29 -2.82 10.21
CA GLY A 20 -19.01 -2.11 10.18
C GLY A 20 -18.85 -1.18 11.40
N ASN A 21 -19.89 -0.45 11.78
CA ASN A 21 -19.88 0.45 12.93
C ASN A 21 -19.96 -0.28 14.29
N ALA A 22 -20.33 -1.56 14.31
CA ALA A 22 -20.40 -2.35 15.55
C ALA A 22 -19.03 -2.92 15.97
N LEU A 23 -18.07 -2.98 15.04
CA LEU A 23 -16.73 -3.48 15.35
C LEU A 23 -15.96 -2.42 16.15
N PRO A 24 -15.31 -2.80 17.26
CA PRO A 24 -14.44 -1.89 17.99
C PRO A 24 -13.21 -1.54 17.15
N HIS A 25 -12.50 -0.50 17.57
CA HIS A 25 -11.22 -0.12 16.96
C HIS A 25 -10.29 -1.36 16.84
N PRO A 26 -9.60 -1.59 15.70
CA PRO A 26 -8.79 -2.80 15.49
C PRO A 26 -7.79 -3.08 16.62
N ALA A 27 -7.14 -2.04 17.18
CA ALA A 27 -6.25 -2.20 18.33
C ALA A 27 -6.96 -2.79 19.57
N THR A 28 -8.20 -2.35 19.85
CA THR A 28 -9.02 -2.93 20.92
C THR A 28 -9.40 -4.37 20.61
N LEU A 29 -9.69 -4.69 19.36
CA LEU A 29 -9.96 -6.07 18.93
C LEU A 29 -8.77 -6.99 19.21
N PHE A 30 -7.54 -6.58 18.83
CA PHE A 30 -6.33 -7.36 19.11
C PHE A 30 -6.03 -7.48 20.60
N PHE A 31 -6.26 -6.43 21.39
CA PHE A 31 -6.16 -6.52 22.84
C PHE A 31 -7.14 -7.55 23.43
N LEU A 32 -8.40 -7.54 22.98
CA LEU A 32 -9.40 -8.52 23.39
C LEU A 32 -9.03 -9.94 22.96
N PHE A 33 -8.47 -10.13 21.77
CA PHE A 33 -7.96 -11.43 21.33
C PHE A 33 -6.78 -11.90 22.18
N ALA A 34 -5.83 -11.04 22.51
CA ALA A 34 -4.70 -11.39 23.38
C ALA A 34 -5.19 -11.83 24.78
N MET A 35 -6.10 -11.05 25.38
CA MET A 35 -6.74 -11.42 26.66
C MET A 35 -7.53 -12.72 26.54
N GLY A 36 -8.24 -12.91 25.42
CA GLY A 36 -8.95 -14.14 25.12
C GLY A 36 -8.02 -15.35 25.05
N VAL A 37 -6.87 -15.25 24.38
CA VAL A 37 -5.87 -16.31 24.31
C VAL A 37 -5.34 -16.67 25.69
N ILE A 38 -5.06 -15.68 26.56
CA ILE A 38 -4.63 -15.94 27.95
C ILE A 38 -5.68 -16.78 28.68
N VAL A 39 -6.94 -16.35 28.68
CA VAL A 39 -8.03 -17.04 29.38
C VAL A 39 -8.29 -18.43 28.79
N LEU A 40 -8.42 -18.52 27.47
CA LEU A 40 -8.70 -19.77 26.77
C LEU A 40 -7.57 -20.79 26.93
N SER A 41 -6.31 -20.35 26.93
CA SER A 41 -5.16 -21.24 27.16
C SER A 41 -5.19 -21.89 28.53
N GLY A 42 -5.59 -21.14 29.57
CA GLY A 42 -5.74 -21.69 30.91
C GLY A 42 -6.93 -22.64 31.01
N ILE A 43 -8.08 -22.30 30.42
CA ILE A 43 -9.24 -23.20 30.38
C ILE A 43 -8.88 -24.50 29.64
N ALA A 44 -8.26 -24.41 28.46
CA ALA A 44 -7.85 -25.57 27.67
C ALA A 44 -6.88 -26.48 28.41
N SER A 45 -5.97 -25.91 29.21
CA SER A 45 -5.02 -26.68 30.01
C SER A 45 -5.68 -27.48 31.16
N LEU A 46 -6.88 -27.12 31.60
CA LEU A 46 -7.61 -27.87 32.64
C LEU A 46 -8.19 -29.19 32.12
N PHE A 47 -8.36 -29.33 30.81
CA PHE A 47 -8.98 -30.50 30.18
C PHE A 47 -7.96 -31.45 29.54
N ASP A 48 -6.66 -31.25 29.80
CA ASP A 48 -5.55 -32.06 29.25
C ASP A 48 -5.71 -32.35 27.74
N LEU A 49 -6.08 -31.32 26.97
CA LEU A 49 -6.29 -31.43 25.54
C LEU A 49 -4.98 -31.75 24.82
N GLU A 50 -5.01 -32.73 23.91
CA GLU A 50 -3.84 -33.13 23.11
C GLU A 50 -4.21 -33.32 21.64
N VAL A 51 -3.34 -32.88 20.74
CA VAL A 51 -3.50 -33.05 19.29
C VAL A 51 -2.17 -33.47 18.67
N ILE A 52 -2.20 -34.36 17.68
CA ILE A 52 -0.99 -34.77 16.94
C ILE A 52 -0.71 -33.76 15.83
N HIS A 53 0.52 -33.24 15.78
CA HIS A 53 0.95 -32.31 14.74
C HIS A 53 0.88 -32.99 13.36
N PRO A 54 0.23 -32.37 12.35
CA PRO A 54 0.02 -33.02 11.04
C PRO A 54 1.35 -33.29 10.30
N GLY A 55 2.31 -32.37 10.41
CA GLY A 55 3.68 -32.47 9.86
C GLY A 55 4.61 -33.39 10.66
N THR A 56 5.03 -32.96 11.86
CA THR A 56 6.06 -33.66 12.68
C THR A 56 5.58 -34.94 13.37
N LYS A 57 4.27 -35.18 13.48
CA LYS A 57 3.65 -36.29 14.25
C LYS A 57 3.90 -36.25 15.76
N GLU A 58 4.41 -35.14 16.28
CA GLU A 58 4.58 -34.93 17.72
C GLU A 58 3.26 -34.58 18.40
N VAL A 59 3.14 -34.86 19.69
CA VAL A 59 1.97 -34.49 20.50
C VAL A 59 2.09 -33.04 20.93
N ILE A 60 1.09 -32.23 20.58
CA ILE A 60 0.97 -30.82 20.95
C ILE A 60 0.00 -30.69 22.12
N ARG A 61 0.39 -29.91 23.13
CA ARG A 61 -0.43 -29.57 24.31
C ARG A 61 -0.62 -28.06 24.42
N PRO A 62 -1.77 -27.58 24.93
CA PRO A 62 -1.96 -26.15 25.20
C PRO A 62 -1.03 -25.68 26.31
N VAL A 63 -0.38 -24.54 26.10
CA VAL A 63 0.48 -23.89 27.09
C VAL A 63 -0.36 -22.94 27.94
N ASN A 64 -0.45 -23.16 29.25
CA ASN A 64 -1.23 -22.31 30.15
C ASN A 64 -0.52 -20.96 30.41
N LEU A 65 -1.02 -19.89 29.78
CA LEU A 65 -0.47 -18.55 29.94
C LEU A 65 -0.88 -17.86 31.26
N MET A 66 -1.88 -18.37 31.98
CA MET A 66 -2.26 -17.88 33.31
C MET A 66 -1.38 -18.44 34.43
N SER A 67 -0.52 -19.41 34.14
CA SER A 67 0.45 -19.95 35.09
C SER A 67 1.58 -18.95 35.38
N VAL A 68 2.32 -19.13 36.48
CA VAL A 68 3.51 -18.31 36.78
C VAL A 68 4.52 -18.36 35.65
N HIS A 69 4.74 -19.56 35.08
CA HIS A 69 5.63 -19.73 33.93
C HIS A 69 5.11 -18.99 32.69
N GLY A 70 3.80 -19.06 32.43
CA GLY A 70 3.16 -18.34 31.32
C GLY A 70 3.24 -16.82 31.47
N MET A 71 3.05 -16.28 32.68
CA MET A 71 3.22 -14.85 32.95
C MET A 71 4.67 -14.40 32.78
N ASN A 72 5.64 -15.20 33.23
CA ASN A 72 7.06 -14.93 32.98
C ASN A 72 7.35 -14.91 31.47
N MET A 73 6.83 -15.89 30.73
CA MET A 73 6.97 -15.96 29.27
C MET A 73 6.41 -14.70 28.59
N ILE A 74 5.24 -14.21 29.01
CA ILE A 74 4.68 -12.96 28.48
C ILE A 74 5.63 -11.79 28.75
N LEU A 75 6.11 -11.64 29.98
CA LEU A 75 6.97 -10.52 30.37
C LEU A 75 8.35 -10.56 29.67
N GLU A 76 8.95 -11.74 29.57
CA GLU A 76 10.26 -11.95 28.96
C GLU A 76 10.23 -11.74 27.44
N HIS A 77 9.17 -12.21 26.78
CA HIS A 77 9.09 -12.16 25.31
C HIS A 77 8.32 -10.96 24.75
N MET A 78 7.66 -10.13 25.57
CA MET A 78 6.83 -9.02 25.08
C MET A 78 7.56 -8.10 24.08
N VAL A 79 8.76 -7.63 24.45
CA VAL A 79 9.54 -6.72 23.61
C VAL A 79 10.14 -7.47 22.42
N VAL A 80 10.63 -8.70 22.64
CA VAL A 80 11.26 -9.52 21.57
C VAL A 80 10.25 -9.90 20.49
N ASN A 81 9.01 -10.24 20.89
CA ASN A 81 7.93 -10.55 19.96
C ASN A 81 7.53 -9.31 19.16
N PHE A 82 7.47 -8.13 19.81
CA PHE A 82 7.15 -6.89 19.12
C PHE A 82 8.24 -6.51 18.11
N THR A 83 9.51 -6.49 18.51
CA THR A 83 10.62 -6.08 17.64
C THR A 83 10.97 -7.12 16.58
N GLY A 84 10.75 -8.41 16.88
CA GLY A 84 10.94 -9.54 15.97
C GLY A 84 9.78 -9.77 14.99
N PHE A 85 8.66 -9.05 15.15
CA PHE A 85 7.51 -9.16 14.27
C PHE A 85 7.89 -8.71 12.84
N ALA A 86 7.95 -9.66 11.90
CA ALA A 86 8.44 -9.42 10.54
C ALA A 86 7.89 -8.16 9.84
N PRO A 87 6.57 -7.85 9.89
CA PRO A 87 6.04 -6.67 9.22
C PRO A 87 6.44 -5.35 9.89
N LEU A 88 6.78 -5.33 11.19
CA LEU A 88 7.10 -4.07 11.89
C LEU A 88 8.35 -3.42 11.27
N GLY A 89 9.48 -4.14 11.26
CA GLY A 89 10.73 -3.59 10.74
C GLY A 89 10.66 -3.27 9.26
N THR A 90 10.02 -4.14 8.47
CA THR A 90 9.96 -3.98 7.02
C THR A 90 9.11 -2.78 6.59
N VAL A 91 7.96 -2.57 7.25
CA VAL A 91 7.07 -1.44 6.93
C VAL A 91 7.69 -0.12 7.37
N LEU A 92 8.27 -0.05 8.57
CA LEU A 92 8.92 1.18 9.05
C LEU A 92 10.02 1.64 8.09
N VAL A 93 10.89 0.74 7.65
CA VAL A 93 11.97 1.07 6.71
C VAL A 93 11.42 1.54 5.36
N ALA A 94 10.40 0.87 4.82
CA ALA A 94 9.79 1.28 3.55
C ALA A 94 9.11 2.67 3.65
N MET A 95 8.39 2.91 4.75
CA MET A 95 7.68 4.16 5.02
C MET A 95 8.62 5.36 5.14
N LEU A 96 9.83 5.19 5.68
CA LEU A 96 10.82 6.26 5.71
C LEU A 96 11.18 6.76 4.30
N GLY A 97 11.34 5.85 3.34
CA GLY A 97 11.72 6.19 1.97
C GLY A 97 10.56 6.84 1.21
N ILE A 98 9.35 6.29 1.38
CA ILE A 98 8.14 6.86 0.80
C ILE A 98 7.82 8.22 1.41
N GLY A 99 8.03 8.40 2.71
CA GLY A 99 7.90 9.68 3.40
C GLY A 99 8.75 10.77 2.75
N ILE A 100 10.03 10.47 2.48
CA ILE A 100 10.93 11.40 1.76
C ILE A 100 10.40 11.71 0.35
N ALA A 101 9.94 10.70 -0.39
CA ALA A 101 9.39 10.91 -1.74
C ALA A 101 8.11 11.75 -1.72
N GLU A 102 7.23 11.50 -0.76
CA GLU A 102 5.97 12.19 -0.60
C GLU A 102 6.17 13.65 -0.18
N SER A 103 6.92 13.91 0.90
CA SER A 103 7.15 15.27 1.39
C SER A 103 7.96 16.12 0.40
N SER A 104 8.72 15.50 -0.50
CA SER A 104 9.41 16.23 -1.58
C SER A 104 8.44 16.80 -2.60
N GLY A 105 7.23 16.24 -2.71
CA GLY A 105 6.24 16.53 -3.74
C GLY A 105 6.39 15.70 -5.03
N LEU A 106 7.32 14.74 -5.07
CA LEU A 106 7.57 13.89 -6.25
C LEU A 106 6.30 13.15 -6.67
N ILE A 107 5.67 12.44 -5.72
CA ILE A 107 4.55 11.56 -6.03
C ILE A 107 3.35 12.36 -6.54
N GLY A 108 2.97 13.42 -5.81
CA GLY A 108 1.86 14.28 -6.23
C GLY A 108 2.08 14.91 -7.60
N THR A 109 3.34 15.32 -7.89
CA THR A 109 3.70 15.90 -9.19
C THR A 109 3.66 14.87 -10.32
N ALA A 110 4.17 13.66 -10.08
CA ALA A 110 4.16 12.57 -11.05
C ALA A 110 2.73 12.12 -11.38
N LEU A 111 1.88 11.93 -10.36
CA LEU A 111 0.46 11.60 -10.55
C LEU A 111 -0.26 12.69 -11.34
N ARG A 112 -0.07 13.97 -10.97
CA ARG A 112 -0.67 15.09 -11.70
C ARG A 112 -0.18 15.14 -13.15
N LEU A 113 1.11 14.92 -13.41
CA LEU A 113 1.64 14.87 -14.78
C LEU A 113 0.98 13.76 -15.60
N LEU A 114 0.82 12.58 -15.01
CA LEU A 114 0.23 11.41 -15.65
C LEU A 114 -1.19 11.73 -16.12
N VAL A 115 -2.01 12.36 -15.27
CA VAL A 115 -3.39 12.73 -15.62
C VAL A 115 -3.46 13.88 -16.62
N ILE A 116 -2.65 14.94 -16.47
CA ILE A 116 -2.67 16.10 -17.40
C ILE A 116 -2.18 15.70 -18.80
N SER A 117 -1.27 14.73 -18.90
CA SER A 117 -0.72 14.26 -20.17
C SER A 117 -1.61 13.22 -20.88
N ALA A 118 -2.73 12.83 -20.25
CA ALA A 118 -3.61 11.80 -20.76
C ALA A 118 -4.32 12.25 -22.06
N PRO A 119 -4.36 11.40 -23.10
CA PRO A 119 -5.21 11.66 -24.27
C PRO A 119 -6.67 11.70 -23.87
N LYS A 120 -7.47 12.62 -24.44
CA LYS A 120 -8.91 12.78 -24.12
C LYS A 120 -9.70 11.45 -24.16
N ARG A 121 -9.38 10.55 -25.09
CA ARG A 121 -10.04 9.24 -25.24
C ARG A 121 -9.71 8.23 -24.13
N LEU A 122 -8.53 8.34 -23.54
CA LEU A 122 -8.06 7.43 -22.49
C LEU A 122 -8.12 8.07 -21.11
N LEU A 123 -8.66 9.29 -20.98
CA LEU A 123 -8.62 10.04 -19.73
C LEU A 123 -9.17 9.24 -18.55
N THR A 124 -10.34 8.63 -18.70
CA THR A 124 -10.97 7.85 -17.62
C THR A 124 -10.08 6.68 -17.21
N PHE A 125 -9.52 5.96 -18.18
CA PHE A 125 -8.57 4.89 -17.92
C PHE A 125 -7.32 5.39 -17.20
N VAL A 126 -6.76 6.51 -17.63
CA VAL A 126 -5.58 7.10 -17.02
C VAL A 126 -5.88 7.59 -15.59
N ILE A 127 -7.06 8.14 -15.33
CA ILE A 127 -7.46 8.55 -13.97
C ILE A 127 -7.59 7.33 -13.05
N VAL A 128 -8.29 6.28 -13.49
CA VAL A 128 -8.44 5.06 -12.69
C VAL A 128 -7.06 4.43 -12.45
N LEU A 129 -6.24 4.29 -13.50
CA LEU A 129 -4.90 3.73 -13.41
C LEU A 129 -3.98 4.56 -12.49
N SER A 130 -4.04 5.89 -12.56
CA SER A 130 -3.31 6.77 -11.65
C SER A 130 -3.76 6.57 -10.21
N GLY A 131 -5.08 6.37 -10.00
CA GLY A 131 -5.65 6.03 -8.70
C GLY A 131 -5.06 4.73 -8.14
N ILE A 132 -5.00 3.68 -8.96
CA ILE A 132 -4.42 2.39 -8.56
C ILE A 132 -2.94 2.55 -8.17
N ILE A 133 -2.13 3.20 -9.03
CA ILE A 133 -0.69 3.41 -8.79
C ILE A 133 -0.43 4.30 -7.56
N SER A 134 -1.39 5.17 -7.20
CA SER A 134 -1.23 6.09 -6.09
C SER A 134 -1.16 5.43 -4.71
N ASN A 135 -1.52 4.14 -4.58
CA ASN A 135 -1.33 3.40 -3.33
C ASN A 135 0.14 3.36 -2.89
N THR A 136 1.09 3.44 -3.82
CA THR A 136 2.53 3.57 -3.48
C THR A 136 2.81 4.77 -2.55
N ALA A 137 1.90 5.74 -2.50
CA ALA A 137 2.00 6.99 -1.77
C ALA A 137 0.98 7.13 -0.63
N SER A 138 0.49 5.99 -0.12
CA SER A 138 -0.47 5.87 0.99
C SER A 138 -1.77 6.68 0.81
N GLU A 139 -1.74 8.00 1.01
CA GLU A 139 -2.93 8.87 1.09
C GLU A 139 -3.02 9.92 -0.03
N VAL A 140 -1.93 10.17 -0.78
CA VAL A 140 -1.87 11.20 -1.82
C VAL A 140 -2.96 11.03 -2.88
N GLY A 141 -3.34 9.77 -3.16
CA GLY A 141 -4.40 9.44 -4.10
C GLY A 141 -5.75 10.06 -3.72
N TYR A 142 -6.17 9.97 -2.46
CA TYR A 142 -7.45 10.51 -2.02
C TYR A 142 -7.45 12.03 -2.04
N VAL A 143 -6.36 12.64 -1.58
CA VAL A 143 -6.27 14.10 -1.42
C VAL A 143 -6.10 14.81 -2.76
N LEU A 144 -5.31 14.25 -3.70
CA LEU A 144 -5.00 14.91 -4.96
C LEU A 144 -5.81 14.37 -6.15
N LEU A 145 -5.92 13.05 -6.32
CA LEU A 145 -6.51 12.50 -7.56
C LEU A 145 -8.03 12.62 -7.59
N VAL A 146 -8.71 12.50 -6.45
CA VAL A 146 -10.19 12.58 -6.42
C VAL A 146 -10.68 13.97 -6.85
N PRO A 147 -10.18 15.09 -6.28
CA PRO A 147 -10.55 16.42 -6.76
C PRO A 147 -10.04 16.69 -8.18
N LEU A 148 -8.82 16.26 -8.52
CA LEU A 148 -8.25 16.47 -9.86
C LEU A 148 -9.07 15.76 -10.95
N GLY A 149 -9.58 14.55 -10.66
CA GLY A 149 -10.48 13.84 -11.55
C GLY A 149 -11.75 14.62 -11.83
N ALA A 150 -12.31 15.28 -10.81
CA ALA A 150 -13.47 16.17 -10.96
C ALA A 150 -13.17 17.36 -11.89
N ILE A 151 -12.08 18.06 -11.62
CA ILE A 151 -11.68 19.28 -12.34
C ILE A 151 -11.41 18.96 -13.81
N ILE A 152 -10.72 17.86 -14.11
CA ILE A 152 -10.38 17.50 -15.49
C ILE A 152 -11.61 17.02 -16.27
N PHE A 153 -12.54 16.30 -15.63
CA PHE A 153 -13.81 15.96 -16.26
C PHE A 153 -14.60 17.24 -16.59
N LEU A 154 -14.70 18.17 -15.64
CA LEU A 154 -15.38 19.45 -15.86
C LEU A 154 -14.74 20.27 -16.99
N ALA A 155 -13.40 20.35 -17.04
CA ALA A 155 -12.65 21.05 -18.09
C ALA A 155 -12.85 20.47 -19.50
N LEU A 156 -13.28 19.22 -19.61
CA LEU A 156 -13.63 18.56 -20.88
C LEU A 156 -15.14 18.55 -21.17
N GLY A 157 -15.94 19.26 -20.38
CA GLY A 157 -17.41 19.28 -20.51
C GLY A 157 -18.08 17.98 -20.09
N ARG A 158 -17.39 17.14 -19.29
CA ARG A 158 -17.93 15.89 -18.74
C ARG A 158 -18.40 16.10 -17.30
N HIS A 159 -19.25 15.20 -16.82
CA HIS A 159 -19.80 15.29 -15.47
C HIS A 159 -18.70 15.14 -14.39
N PRO A 160 -18.44 16.14 -13.53
CA PRO A 160 -17.34 16.12 -12.55
C PRO A 160 -17.46 14.99 -11.53
N ILE A 161 -18.69 14.66 -11.09
CA ILE A 161 -18.93 13.52 -10.19
C ILE A 161 -18.47 12.18 -10.81
N ALA A 162 -18.56 12.02 -12.13
CA ALA A 162 -18.03 10.81 -12.78
C ALA A 162 -16.51 10.74 -12.67
N GLY A 163 -15.82 11.88 -12.80
CA GLY A 163 -14.37 11.97 -12.60
C GLY A 163 -13.95 11.67 -11.17
N MET A 164 -14.67 12.20 -10.17
CA MET A 164 -14.46 11.86 -8.76
C MET A 164 -14.68 10.38 -8.49
N ALA A 165 -15.78 9.81 -9.00
CA ALA A 165 -16.09 8.40 -8.81
C ALA A 165 -15.05 7.50 -9.47
N ALA A 166 -14.55 7.84 -10.66
CA ALA A 166 -13.50 7.11 -11.35
C ALA A 166 -12.18 7.13 -10.57
N ALA A 167 -11.77 8.30 -10.10
CA ALA A 167 -10.56 8.44 -9.29
C ALA A 167 -10.70 7.68 -7.96
N PHE A 168 -11.83 7.84 -7.26
CA PHE A 168 -12.09 7.14 -6.00
C PHE A 168 -12.11 5.62 -6.17
N ALA A 169 -12.74 5.12 -7.24
CA ALA A 169 -12.74 3.70 -7.56
C ALA A 169 -11.31 3.17 -7.84
N GLY A 170 -10.47 3.97 -8.51
CA GLY A 170 -9.06 3.64 -8.72
C GLY A 170 -8.26 3.58 -7.43
N VAL A 171 -8.37 4.61 -6.58
CA VAL A 171 -7.61 4.71 -5.32
C VAL A 171 -8.07 3.65 -4.31
N SER A 172 -9.38 3.53 -4.08
CA SER A 172 -9.93 2.65 -3.05
C SER A 172 -10.08 1.20 -3.54
N GLY A 173 -10.70 1.01 -4.71
CA GLY A 173 -10.91 -0.33 -5.28
C GLY A 173 -9.63 -0.96 -5.84
N GLY A 174 -8.63 -0.14 -6.16
CA GLY A 174 -7.34 -0.57 -6.65
C GLY A 174 -6.26 -0.74 -5.60
N TYR A 175 -6.58 -0.55 -4.30
CA TYR A 175 -5.59 -0.40 -3.23
C TYR A 175 -4.45 -1.42 -3.30
N SER A 176 -4.74 -2.73 -3.34
CA SER A 176 -3.65 -3.74 -3.36
C SER A 176 -2.93 -3.90 -4.70
N ALA A 177 -3.54 -3.50 -5.83
CA ALA A 177 -2.94 -3.70 -7.14
C ALA A 177 -1.93 -2.59 -7.44
N ASN A 178 -0.75 -2.96 -7.94
CA ASN A 178 0.26 -1.98 -8.29
C ASN A 178 1.25 -2.51 -9.34
N LEU A 179 1.92 -1.60 -10.05
CA LEU A 179 3.01 -1.93 -10.98
C LEU A 179 4.38 -1.97 -10.30
N LEU A 180 4.50 -1.31 -9.14
CA LEU A 180 5.69 -1.25 -8.32
C LEU A 180 5.38 -1.81 -6.94
N LEU A 181 6.38 -2.41 -6.30
CA LEU A 181 6.26 -2.83 -4.90
C LEU A 181 6.17 -1.60 -4.01
N GLY A 182 5.17 -1.58 -3.12
CA GLY A 182 4.93 -0.54 -2.13
C GLY A 182 5.11 -1.05 -0.70
N THR A 183 4.58 -0.30 0.27
CA THR A 183 4.58 -0.67 1.70
C THR A 183 3.62 -1.79 2.04
N ILE A 184 2.57 -1.97 1.24
CA ILE A 184 1.58 -3.03 1.46
C ILE A 184 2.13 -4.43 1.22
N ASP A 185 3.06 -4.57 0.26
CA ASP A 185 3.63 -5.85 -0.12
C ASP A 185 4.45 -6.50 1.01
N PRO A 186 5.44 -5.82 1.63
CA PRO A 186 6.15 -6.37 2.78
C PRO A 186 5.26 -6.50 4.03
N LEU A 187 4.26 -5.62 4.20
CA LEU A 187 3.29 -5.75 5.30
C LEU A 187 2.52 -7.08 5.21
N LEU A 188 1.90 -7.34 4.05
CA LEU A 188 1.10 -8.55 3.84
C LEU A 188 1.97 -9.81 3.80
N ALA A 189 3.17 -9.71 3.21
CA ALA A 189 4.13 -10.80 3.23
C ALA A 189 4.56 -11.13 4.66
N GLY A 190 4.92 -10.13 5.47
CA GLY A 190 5.29 -10.32 6.87
C GLY A 190 4.17 -10.93 7.71
N LEU A 191 2.93 -10.47 7.56
CA LEU A 191 1.78 -11.09 8.25
C LEU A 191 1.56 -12.55 7.81
N SER A 192 1.71 -12.84 6.52
CA SER A 192 1.59 -14.20 6.00
C SER A 192 2.72 -15.11 6.49
N GLU A 193 3.92 -14.57 6.64
CA GLU A 193 5.09 -15.27 7.18
C GLU A 193 4.87 -15.67 8.65
N GLU A 194 4.41 -14.73 9.48
CA GLU A 194 4.09 -15.01 10.88
C GLU A 194 2.98 -16.05 11.03
N ALA A 195 1.97 -16.01 10.15
CA ALA A 195 0.93 -17.03 10.12
C ALA A 195 1.46 -18.41 9.67
N ALA A 196 2.34 -18.45 8.67
CA ALA A 196 2.93 -19.70 8.17
C ALA A 196 3.86 -20.35 9.20
N ARG A 197 4.58 -19.55 9.99
CA ARG A 197 5.48 -20.00 11.06
C ARG A 197 4.80 -20.72 12.22
N ILE A 198 3.48 -20.64 12.32
CA ILE A 198 2.69 -21.46 13.25
C ILE A 198 2.81 -22.96 12.88
N ILE A 199 3.01 -23.28 11.60
CA ILE A 199 3.11 -24.66 11.10
C ILE A 199 4.55 -25.01 10.69
N ASP A 200 5.24 -24.10 10.01
CA ASP A 200 6.62 -24.30 9.54
C ASP A 200 7.50 -23.11 9.98
N PRO A 201 8.29 -23.27 11.06
CA PRO A 201 9.13 -22.19 11.58
C PRO A 201 10.16 -21.63 10.59
N GLY A 202 10.56 -22.42 9.58
CA GLY A 202 11.52 -22.02 8.56
C GLY A 202 10.90 -21.28 7.37
N TYR A 203 9.58 -21.14 7.34
CA TYR A 203 8.89 -20.53 6.20
C TYR A 203 9.21 -19.04 6.11
N MET A 204 9.49 -18.59 4.89
CA MET A 204 9.86 -17.22 4.55
C MET A 204 8.98 -16.76 3.40
N VAL A 205 8.28 -15.65 3.55
CA VAL A 205 7.43 -15.09 2.49
C VAL A 205 8.15 -13.93 1.85
N ASN A 206 8.43 -14.06 0.56
CA ASN A 206 9.04 -12.97 -0.19
C ASN A 206 8.07 -11.80 -0.37
N ALA A 207 8.50 -10.57 -0.13
CA ALA A 207 7.70 -9.37 -0.36
C ALA A 207 7.20 -9.24 -1.82
N ALA A 208 7.95 -9.77 -2.80
CA ALA A 208 7.57 -9.79 -4.20
C ALA A 208 6.73 -11.02 -4.61
N ALA A 209 6.32 -11.88 -3.68
CA ALA A 209 5.59 -13.12 -3.99
C ALA A 209 4.32 -12.88 -4.82
N ASN A 210 3.62 -11.76 -4.57
CA ASN A 210 2.39 -11.40 -5.28
C ASN A 210 2.60 -10.48 -6.49
N TYR A 211 3.85 -10.11 -6.82
CA TYR A 211 4.15 -9.04 -7.76
C TYR A 211 3.49 -9.23 -9.13
N TYR A 212 3.66 -10.40 -9.74
CA TYR A 212 3.09 -10.69 -11.07
C TYR A 212 1.57 -10.62 -11.08
N PHE A 213 0.93 -11.09 -10.01
CA PHE A 213 -0.53 -11.04 -9.87
C PHE A 213 -1.02 -9.61 -9.69
N MET A 214 -0.34 -8.79 -8.88
CA MET A 214 -0.72 -7.39 -8.66
C MET A 214 -0.49 -6.52 -9.90
N ALA A 215 0.61 -6.75 -10.62
CA ALA A 215 0.89 -6.07 -11.88
C ALA A 215 -0.17 -6.36 -12.94
N ALA A 216 -0.57 -7.63 -13.10
CA ALA A 216 -1.65 -7.99 -14.01
C ALA A 216 -3.02 -7.43 -13.56
N SER A 217 -3.31 -7.52 -12.26
CA SER A 217 -4.55 -7.02 -11.66
C SER A 217 -4.72 -5.51 -11.84
N THR A 218 -3.62 -4.76 -11.85
CA THR A 218 -3.64 -3.30 -12.10
C THR A 218 -4.35 -2.96 -13.40
N PHE A 219 -4.03 -3.65 -14.50
CA PHE A 219 -4.67 -3.41 -15.78
C PHE A 219 -6.12 -3.91 -15.82
N ILE A 220 -6.40 -5.06 -15.20
CA ILE A 220 -7.75 -5.62 -15.12
C ILE A 220 -8.69 -4.66 -14.38
N ILE A 221 -8.26 -4.15 -13.22
CA ILE A 221 -9.04 -3.21 -12.40
C ILE A 221 -9.15 -1.86 -13.12
N ALA A 222 -8.09 -1.38 -13.78
CA ALA A 222 -8.15 -0.14 -14.56
C ALA A 222 -9.18 -0.22 -15.70
N ILE A 223 -9.21 -1.33 -16.43
CA ILE A 223 -10.20 -1.59 -17.49
C ILE A 223 -11.61 -1.68 -16.89
N ALA A 224 -11.78 -2.43 -15.80
CA ALA A 224 -13.07 -2.60 -15.15
C ALA A 224 -13.62 -1.27 -14.61
N GLY A 225 -12.80 -0.49 -13.90
CA GLY A 225 -13.18 0.83 -13.38
C GLY A 225 -13.51 1.82 -14.50
N THR A 226 -12.76 1.78 -15.60
CA THR A 226 -13.08 2.57 -16.81
C THR A 226 -14.42 2.16 -17.39
N TRP A 227 -14.65 0.87 -17.56
CA TRP A 227 -15.88 0.35 -18.13
C TRP A 227 -17.10 0.70 -17.27
N VAL A 228 -17.03 0.50 -15.96
CA VAL A 228 -18.10 0.89 -15.02
C VAL A 228 -18.36 2.39 -15.09
N THR A 229 -17.30 3.21 -15.13
CA THR A 229 -17.45 4.66 -15.22
C THR A 229 -18.15 5.08 -16.52
N GLU A 230 -17.66 4.61 -17.67
CA GLU A 230 -18.14 5.02 -18.99
C GLU A 230 -19.51 4.43 -19.35
N LYS A 231 -19.80 3.19 -18.93
CA LYS A 231 -21.03 2.47 -19.33
C LYS A 231 -22.14 2.54 -18.30
N ILE A 232 -21.84 2.80 -17.04
CA ILE A 232 -22.84 2.79 -15.96
C ILE A 232 -22.96 4.16 -15.32
N VAL A 233 -21.85 4.74 -14.85
CA VAL A 233 -21.87 5.98 -14.06
C VAL A 233 -22.20 7.20 -14.92
N VAL A 234 -21.47 7.40 -16.03
CA VAL A 234 -21.67 8.56 -16.92
C VAL A 234 -23.08 8.59 -17.53
N PRO A 235 -23.62 7.50 -18.09
CA PRO A 235 -24.98 7.52 -18.64
C PRO A 235 -26.06 7.77 -17.58
N ARG A 236 -25.83 7.33 -16.33
CA ARG A 236 -26.77 7.54 -15.22
C ARG A 236 -26.78 8.99 -14.73
N LEU A 237 -25.64 9.66 -14.77
CA LEU A 237 -25.51 11.07 -14.36
C LEU A 237 -26.04 12.04 -15.44
N GLY A 238 -25.94 11.66 -16.73
CA GLY A 238 -26.39 12.48 -17.84
C GLY A 238 -25.48 13.70 -18.10
N GLU A 239 -25.99 14.65 -18.87
CA GLU A 239 -25.27 15.90 -19.17
C GLU A 239 -25.18 16.79 -17.92
N TYR A 240 -23.99 17.34 -17.71
CA TYR A 240 -23.76 18.28 -16.62
C TYR A 240 -24.38 19.63 -16.93
N LYS A 241 -25.19 20.15 -16.00
CA LYS A 241 -25.92 21.43 -16.13
C LYS A 241 -25.58 22.44 -15.04
N GLY A 242 -24.48 22.23 -14.31
CA GLY A 242 -24.06 23.18 -13.27
C GLY A 242 -23.34 24.39 -13.83
N ASP A 243 -23.35 25.48 -13.07
CA ASP A 243 -22.71 26.76 -13.44
C ASP A 243 -21.22 26.84 -13.06
N GLU A 244 -20.66 25.78 -12.46
CA GLU A 244 -19.26 25.74 -12.05
C GLU A 244 -18.34 25.84 -13.27
N LYS A 245 -17.48 26.85 -13.24
CA LYS A 245 -16.49 27.04 -14.30
C LYS A 245 -15.32 26.07 -14.08
N PRO A 246 -14.76 25.49 -15.14
CA PRO A 246 -13.54 24.71 -15.01
C PRO A 246 -12.44 25.58 -14.39
N GLU A 247 -11.91 25.18 -13.26
CA GLU A 247 -10.63 25.72 -12.80
C GLU A 247 -9.56 25.43 -13.85
N GLU A 248 -8.69 26.40 -14.12
CA GLU A 248 -7.56 26.16 -15.00
C GLU A 248 -6.68 25.05 -14.43
N ILE A 249 -6.51 23.97 -15.21
CA ILE A 249 -5.59 22.89 -14.89
C ILE A 249 -4.19 23.50 -14.83
N ARG A 250 -3.69 23.73 -13.60
CA ARG A 250 -2.35 24.27 -13.37
C ARG A 250 -1.31 23.33 -13.98
N LYS A 251 -0.64 23.82 -15.01
CA LYS A 251 0.48 23.12 -15.64
C LYS A 251 1.65 23.03 -14.66
N LEU A 252 2.50 22.03 -14.86
CA LEU A 252 3.73 21.90 -14.09
C LEU A 252 4.62 23.15 -14.23
N THR A 253 5.14 23.62 -13.12
CA THR A 253 6.12 24.71 -13.07
C THR A 253 7.46 24.27 -13.66
N ARG A 254 8.35 25.22 -13.96
CA ARG A 254 9.70 24.91 -14.44
C ARG A 254 10.51 24.13 -13.38
N ASP A 255 10.33 24.45 -12.11
CA ASP A 255 11.02 23.80 -11.01
C ASP A 255 10.54 22.35 -10.84
N GLU A 256 9.22 22.10 -10.89
CA GLU A 256 8.66 20.74 -10.84
C GLU A 256 9.15 19.88 -12.00
N LYS A 257 9.20 20.43 -13.23
CA LYS A 257 9.75 19.71 -14.39
C LYS A 257 11.23 19.37 -14.20
N ARG A 258 12.03 20.31 -13.68
CA ARG A 258 13.45 20.06 -13.36
C ARG A 258 13.58 18.98 -12.28
N GLY A 259 12.74 19.04 -11.24
CA GLY A 259 12.65 18.00 -10.20
C GLY A 259 12.37 16.62 -10.78
N LEU A 260 11.38 16.49 -11.67
CA LEU A 260 11.06 15.21 -12.32
C LEU A 260 12.23 14.66 -13.13
N ILE A 261 12.96 15.52 -13.85
CA ILE A 261 14.15 15.10 -14.60
C ILE A 261 15.23 14.58 -13.64
N TYR A 262 15.48 15.27 -12.53
CA TYR A 262 16.48 14.85 -11.54
C TYR A 262 16.09 13.53 -10.89
N ALA A 263 14.82 13.36 -10.53
CA ALA A 263 14.27 12.12 -10.00
C ALA A 263 14.41 10.97 -10.99
N ALA A 264 14.11 11.22 -12.28
CA ALA A 264 14.25 10.22 -13.33
C ALA A 264 15.71 9.80 -13.54
N ILE A 265 16.65 10.75 -13.53
CA ILE A 265 18.08 10.46 -13.64
C ILE A 265 18.56 9.65 -12.43
N ALA A 266 18.19 10.04 -11.21
CA ALA A 266 18.55 9.32 -9.99
C ALA A 266 17.96 7.90 -9.97
N SER A 267 16.69 7.75 -10.34
CA SER A 267 16.02 6.45 -10.44
C SER A 267 16.69 5.57 -11.50
N LEU A 268 17.02 6.13 -12.67
CA LEU A 268 17.71 5.39 -13.73
C LEU A 268 19.11 4.95 -13.31
N ALA A 269 19.88 5.84 -12.67
CA ALA A 269 21.20 5.50 -12.13
C ALA A 269 21.12 4.37 -11.10
N PHE A 270 20.11 4.40 -10.23
CA PHE A 270 19.86 3.35 -9.25
C PHE A 270 19.45 2.03 -9.90
N VAL A 271 18.58 2.05 -10.90
CA VAL A 271 18.22 0.85 -11.68
C VAL A 271 19.46 0.26 -12.35
N VAL A 272 20.29 1.08 -13.00
CA VAL A 272 21.54 0.62 -13.61
C VAL A 272 22.47 -0.02 -12.56
N TYR A 273 22.57 0.57 -11.37
CA TYR A 273 23.35 0.02 -10.27
C TYR A 273 22.83 -1.36 -9.80
N LEU A 274 21.51 -1.54 -9.69
CA LEU A 274 20.90 -2.83 -9.36
C LEU A 274 21.10 -3.86 -10.47
N LEU A 275 20.92 -3.46 -11.74
CA LEU A 275 21.13 -4.33 -12.89
C LEU A 275 22.60 -4.76 -12.99
N TRP A 276 23.54 -3.86 -12.72
CA TRP A 276 24.96 -4.21 -12.66
C TRP A 276 25.27 -5.19 -11.52
N GLY A 277 24.55 -5.13 -10.40
CA GLY A 277 24.68 -6.10 -9.32
C GLY A 277 23.98 -7.44 -9.56
N THR A 278 23.01 -7.52 -10.46
CA THR A 278 22.14 -8.71 -10.66
C THR A 278 22.32 -9.42 -11.99
N ILE A 279 22.62 -8.71 -13.08
CA ILE A 279 22.75 -9.31 -14.42
C ILE A 279 24.05 -10.11 -14.57
N PRO A 280 25.24 -9.58 -14.22
CA PRO A 280 26.48 -10.33 -14.37
C PRO A 280 26.48 -11.59 -13.49
N GLU A 281 27.11 -12.66 -13.97
CA GLU A 281 27.26 -13.90 -13.20
C GLU A 281 28.02 -13.68 -11.89
N THR A 282 28.96 -12.73 -11.89
CA THR A 282 29.72 -12.27 -10.71
C THR A 282 29.04 -11.11 -9.96
N GLY A 283 27.75 -10.89 -10.19
CA GLY A 283 27.01 -9.79 -9.59
C GLY A 283 26.89 -9.94 -8.07
N TYR A 284 27.17 -8.88 -7.32
CA TYR A 284 27.18 -8.90 -5.85
C TYR A 284 25.79 -9.06 -5.20
N LEU A 285 24.71 -8.94 -5.99
CA LEU A 285 23.33 -9.11 -5.52
C LEU A 285 22.78 -10.52 -5.82
N ARG A 286 23.56 -11.38 -6.46
CA ARG A 286 23.26 -12.81 -6.64
C ARG A 286 23.62 -13.61 -5.41
N ASP A 287 23.07 -14.81 -5.33
CA ASP A 287 23.43 -15.75 -4.27
C ASP A 287 24.92 -16.11 -4.38
N PRO A 288 25.73 -15.94 -3.32
CA PRO A 288 27.17 -16.16 -3.38
C PRO A 288 27.59 -17.61 -3.69
N GLU A 289 26.75 -18.58 -3.36
CA GLU A 289 27.07 -20.01 -3.50
C GLU A 289 26.54 -20.57 -4.83
N THR A 290 25.31 -20.22 -5.18
CA THR A 290 24.58 -20.79 -6.32
C THR A 290 24.52 -19.87 -7.54
N GLY A 291 24.83 -18.59 -7.38
CA GLY A 291 24.63 -17.57 -8.43
C GLY A 291 23.16 -17.32 -8.78
N SER A 292 22.22 -17.92 -8.04
CA SER A 292 20.78 -17.78 -8.25
C SER A 292 20.30 -16.37 -7.90
N ILE A 293 19.26 -15.92 -8.58
CA ILE A 293 18.56 -14.65 -8.27
C ILE A 293 17.41 -14.88 -7.29
N LEU A 294 16.77 -16.05 -7.33
CA LEU A 294 15.54 -16.30 -6.57
C LEU A 294 15.79 -16.37 -5.05
N HIS A 295 16.93 -16.91 -4.64
CA HIS A 295 17.32 -17.03 -3.23
C HIS A 295 18.45 -16.07 -2.86
N SER A 296 18.51 -14.90 -3.50
CA SER A 296 19.66 -14.01 -3.41
C SER A 296 19.50 -12.83 -2.43
N PRO A 297 20.60 -12.13 -2.10
CA PRO A 297 20.55 -10.85 -1.39
C PRO A 297 19.63 -9.82 -2.06
N PHE A 298 19.48 -9.86 -3.39
CA PHE A 298 18.52 -9.01 -4.11
C PHE A 298 17.09 -9.21 -3.58
N MET A 299 16.64 -10.46 -3.53
CA MET A 299 15.28 -10.81 -3.16
C MET A 299 15.01 -10.62 -1.67
N LYS A 300 16.00 -10.84 -0.81
CA LYS A 300 15.90 -10.57 0.64
C LYS A 300 15.96 -9.07 0.96
N GLY A 301 16.67 -8.29 0.14
CA GLY A 301 16.90 -6.86 0.32
C GLY A 301 15.86 -5.94 -0.33
N ILE A 302 14.77 -6.48 -0.90
CA ILE A 302 13.76 -5.71 -1.64
C ILE A 302 13.26 -4.49 -0.85
N VAL A 303 12.99 -4.65 0.44
CA VAL A 303 12.50 -3.56 1.30
C VAL A 303 13.53 -2.43 1.40
N ALA A 304 14.82 -2.76 1.54
CA ALA A 304 15.90 -1.78 1.55
C ALA A 304 16.02 -1.06 0.19
N PHE A 305 15.81 -1.78 -0.93
CA PHE A 305 15.81 -1.15 -2.25
C PHE A 305 14.60 -0.24 -2.48
N ILE A 306 13.41 -0.60 -1.95
CA ILE A 306 12.24 0.30 -1.95
C ILE A 306 12.59 1.58 -1.18
N PHE A 307 13.14 1.46 0.03
CA PHE A 307 13.60 2.61 0.81
C PHE A 307 14.59 3.48 0.04
N ILE A 308 15.69 2.90 -0.46
CA ILE A 308 16.76 3.63 -1.15
C ILE A 308 16.24 4.26 -2.44
N SER A 309 15.45 3.54 -3.24
CA SER A 309 14.90 4.07 -4.49
C SER A 309 13.97 5.26 -4.26
N ALA A 310 13.05 5.15 -3.30
CA ALA A 310 12.13 6.22 -2.94
C ALA A 310 12.86 7.42 -2.34
N ALA A 311 13.83 7.19 -1.44
CA ALA A 311 14.66 8.24 -0.85
C ALA A 311 15.49 8.97 -1.91
N LEU A 312 16.20 8.24 -2.78
CA LEU A 312 17.02 8.84 -3.85
C LEU A 312 16.17 9.64 -4.83
N ALA A 313 15.05 9.08 -5.29
CA ALA A 313 14.16 9.78 -6.21
C ALA A 313 13.53 11.02 -5.55
N GLY A 314 13.09 10.89 -4.29
CA GLY A 314 12.51 11.97 -3.50
C GLY A 314 13.48 13.11 -3.22
N ILE A 315 14.71 12.79 -2.80
CA ILE A 315 15.77 13.79 -2.56
C ILE A 315 16.14 14.48 -3.88
N ALA A 316 16.37 13.72 -4.95
CA ALA A 316 16.72 14.29 -6.25
C ALA A 316 15.60 15.19 -6.80
N TYR A 317 14.34 14.76 -6.66
CA TYR A 317 13.19 15.59 -6.96
C TYR A 317 13.19 16.87 -6.12
N GLY A 318 13.34 16.75 -4.81
CA GLY A 318 13.24 17.87 -3.89
C GLY A 318 14.31 18.94 -4.11
N ILE A 319 15.53 18.51 -4.44
CA ILE A 319 16.63 19.41 -4.85
C ILE A 319 16.28 20.09 -6.19
N GLY A 320 15.84 19.32 -7.19
CA GLY A 320 15.50 19.85 -8.51
C GLY A 320 14.32 20.81 -8.49
N ALA A 321 13.28 20.51 -7.70
CA ALA A 321 12.09 21.33 -7.51
C ALA A 321 12.27 22.44 -6.45
N LYS A 322 13.42 22.48 -5.76
CA LYS A 322 13.71 23.39 -4.64
C LYS A 322 12.71 23.30 -3.48
N THR A 323 12.06 22.15 -3.32
CA THR A 323 11.22 21.87 -2.14
C THR A 323 12.06 21.47 -0.94
N TYR A 324 13.24 20.87 -1.17
CA TYR A 324 14.25 20.64 -0.14
C TYR A 324 15.39 21.65 -0.27
N LYS A 325 15.67 22.35 0.83
CA LYS A 325 16.74 23.35 0.94
C LYS A 325 17.85 22.88 1.86
N SER A 326 17.54 21.97 2.78
CA SER A 326 18.49 21.40 3.74
C SER A 326 18.20 19.93 4.01
N ASP A 327 19.16 19.24 4.63
CA ASP A 327 19.00 17.89 5.17
C ASP A 327 17.88 17.80 6.21
N ASN A 328 17.62 18.88 6.97
CA ASN A 328 16.49 18.95 7.91
C ASN A 328 15.14 18.73 7.21
N ASP A 329 14.97 19.20 5.96
CA ASP A 329 13.71 19.02 5.24
C ASP A 329 13.47 17.54 4.90
N VAL A 330 14.55 16.79 4.63
CA VAL A 330 14.51 15.34 4.39
C VAL A 330 14.16 14.61 5.68
N MET A 331 14.80 14.96 6.79
CA MET A 331 14.55 14.35 8.10
C MET A 331 13.14 14.64 8.62
N ASN A 332 12.62 15.85 8.40
CA ASN A 332 11.24 16.19 8.71
C ASN A 332 10.24 15.36 7.88
N GLY A 333 10.57 15.10 6.60
CA GLY A 333 9.81 14.20 5.75
C GLY A 333 9.73 12.78 6.30
N MET A 334 10.87 12.24 6.74
CA MET A 334 10.94 10.94 7.41
C MET A 334 10.13 10.92 8.72
N GLY A 335 10.30 11.94 9.56
CA GLY A 335 9.61 12.04 10.86
C GLY A 335 8.10 12.07 10.70
N LYS A 336 7.58 12.90 9.79
CA LYS A 336 6.15 13.01 9.53
C LYS A 336 5.52 11.69 9.09
N ALA A 337 6.22 10.91 8.27
CA ALA A 337 5.73 9.60 7.83
C ALA A 337 5.70 8.53 8.93
N MET A 338 6.42 8.74 10.04
CA MET A 338 6.36 7.87 11.22
C MET A 338 5.28 8.30 12.22
N GLU A 339 4.80 9.54 12.14
CA GLU A 339 3.70 10.05 12.97
C GLU A 339 2.32 9.60 12.46
N THR A 340 2.21 9.36 11.15
CA THR A 340 1.02 8.86 10.44
C THR A 340 0.93 7.35 10.47
#